data_AF-A0A812W365-F1
#
_entry.id   AF-A0A812W365-F1
#
_cell.length_a   1.000
_cell.length_b   1.000
_cell.length_c   1.000
_cell.angle_alpha   90.00
_cell.angle_beta   90.00
_cell.angle_gamma   90.00
#
_symmetry.space_group_name_H-M   'P 1'
#
loop_
_entity.id
_entity.type
_entity.pdbx_description
1 polymer ?
#
loop_
_entity_poly.entity_id
_entity_poly.type
_entity_poly.pdbx_seq_one_letter_code
_entity_poly.pdbx_strand_id
1 'polypeptide(L)'
;NIDVKSEVSAGKTHVTLDWNALLGIPARLPFCSAVITETGTIYVSGAVGARKGSDGKPTVVPGGPEKETVQTLRIIEACLRACGAGLEHVTMVHAYLVEYTSERFQAMNAGYME
;
A
#
# COMPACT_ATOMS: atom_id res chain seq x y z
N ASN A 1 -12.83 9.27 3.50
CA ASN A 1 -13.38 8.07 2.84
C ASN A 1 -12.84 8.01 1.43
N ILE A 2 -12.02 7.01 1.14
CA ILE A 2 -11.49 6.75 -0.19
C ILE A 2 -12.48 5.80 -0.87
N ASP A 3 -12.83 6.06 -2.13
CA ASP A 3 -13.73 5.18 -2.86
C ASP A 3 -13.05 3.82 -3.12
N VAL A 4 -13.83 2.75 -2.98
CA VAL A 4 -13.39 1.37 -3.16
C VAL A 4 -14.25 0.70 -4.22
N LYS A 5 -13.60 0.06 -5.19
CA LYS A 5 -14.26 -0.81 -6.18
C LYS A 5 -13.84 -2.26 -5.94
N SER A 6 -14.77 -3.18 -6.12
CA SER A 6 -14.52 -4.62 -6.04
C SER A 6 -15.07 -5.33 -7.27
N GLU A 7 -14.30 -6.25 -7.83
CA GLU A 7 -14.69 -7.09 -8.97
C GLU A 7 -14.34 -8.55 -8.66
N VAL A 8 -15.21 -9.49 -9.05
CA VAL A 8 -14.95 -10.92 -8.89
C VAL A 8 -14.50 -11.49 -10.24
N SER A 9 -13.32 -12.11 -10.27
CA SER A 9 -12.78 -12.78 -11.46
C SER A 9 -12.01 -14.02 -11.07
N ALA A 10 -12.20 -15.12 -11.79
CA ALA A 10 -11.56 -16.43 -11.54
C ALA A 10 -11.59 -16.86 -10.05
N GLY A 11 -12.75 -16.70 -9.41
CA GLY A 11 -12.98 -17.06 -8.00
C GLY A 11 -12.39 -16.09 -6.97
N LYS A 12 -11.74 -15.00 -7.39
CA LYS A 12 -11.07 -14.07 -6.48
C LYS A 12 -11.75 -12.70 -6.51
N THR A 13 -11.77 -12.02 -5.36
CA THR A 13 -12.25 -10.64 -5.28
C THR A 13 -11.06 -9.70 -5.42
N HIS A 14 -11.06 -8.90 -6.48
CA HIS A 14 -10.09 -7.84 -6.74
C HIS A 14 -10.62 -6.53 -6.15
N VAL A 15 -9.87 -5.94 -5.22
CA VAL A 15 -10.21 -4.69 -4.54
C VAL A 15 -9.30 -3.58 -5.05
N THR A 16 -9.88 -2.46 -5.47
CA THR A 16 -9.16 -1.31 -6.02
C THR A 16 -9.58 -0.03 -5.31
N LEU A 17 -8.62 0.60 -4.64
CA LEU A 17 -8.76 1.93 -4.06
C LEU A 17 -8.77 3.01 -5.17
N ASP A 18 -9.36 4.16 -4.88
CA ASP A 18 -9.20 5.35 -5.72
C ASP A 18 -7.76 5.90 -5.62
N TRP A 19 -6.89 5.39 -6.49
CA TRP A 19 -5.50 5.81 -6.59
C TRP A 19 -5.33 7.25 -7.08
N ASN A 20 -6.35 7.85 -7.72
CA ASN A 20 -6.29 9.26 -8.09
C ASN A 20 -6.49 10.15 -6.86
N ALA A 21 -7.44 9.79 -6.00
CA ALA A 21 -7.61 10.45 -4.71
C ALA A 21 -6.38 10.26 -3.82
N LEU A 22 -5.84 9.04 -3.74
CA LEU A 22 -4.72 8.70 -2.84
C LEU A 22 -3.38 9.30 -3.31
N LEU A 23 -3.04 9.11 -4.59
CA LEU A 23 -1.70 9.35 -5.12
C LEU A 23 -1.68 10.26 -6.35
N GLY A 24 -2.83 10.58 -6.95
CA GLY A 24 -2.88 11.29 -8.23
C GLY A 24 -2.58 10.39 -9.44
N ILE A 25 -2.71 9.07 -9.27
CA ILE A 25 -2.52 8.10 -10.34
C ILE A 25 -3.83 7.96 -11.14
N PRO A 26 -3.79 7.91 -12.50
CA PRO A 26 -4.98 7.71 -13.31
C PRO A 26 -5.76 6.44 -12.92
N ALA A 27 -7.09 6.55 -12.87
CA ALA A 27 -7.98 5.50 -12.33
C ALA A 27 -8.05 4.19 -13.16
N ARG A 28 -7.40 4.11 -14.33
CA ARG A 28 -7.40 2.93 -15.21
C ARG A 28 -5.99 2.37 -15.33
N LEU A 29 -5.55 1.66 -14.30
CA LEU A 29 -4.34 0.85 -14.37
C LEU A 29 -4.69 -0.63 -14.40
N PRO A 30 -3.88 -1.47 -15.05
CA PRO A 30 -4.14 -2.90 -15.18
C PRO A 30 -3.78 -3.66 -13.89
N PHE A 31 -4.03 -3.08 -12.71
CA PHE A 31 -3.80 -3.71 -11.42
C PHE A 31 -4.83 -3.30 -10.38
N CYS A 32 -4.97 -4.14 -9.35
CA CYS A 32 -5.81 -3.91 -8.17
C CYS A 32 -4.93 -3.58 -6.95
N SER A 33 -5.55 -3.06 -5.90
CA SER A 33 -4.89 -2.75 -4.63
C SER A 33 -4.68 -3.99 -3.77
N ALA A 34 -5.62 -4.94 -3.83
CA ALA A 34 -5.51 -6.22 -3.15
C ALA A 34 -6.37 -7.28 -3.84
N VAL A 35 -6.08 -8.55 -3.56
CA VAL A 35 -6.88 -9.71 -3.97
C VAL A 35 -7.26 -10.52 -2.74
N ILE A 36 -8.54 -10.87 -2.63
CA ILE A 36 -9.06 -11.78 -1.61
C ILE A 36 -9.34 -13.14 -2.28
N THR A 37 -8.73 -14.21 -1.77
CA THR A 37 -9.00 -15.58 -2.24
C THR A 37 -10.32 -16.12 -1.70
N GLU A 38 -10.82 -17.22 -2.27
CA GLU A 38 -12.02 -17.92 -1.77
C GLU A 38 -11.88 -18.38 -0.31
N THR A 39 -10.65 -18.65 0.14
CA THR A 39 -10.33 -19.05 1.52
C THR A 39 -10.15 -17.86 2.47
N GLY A 40 -10.32 -16.62 1.99
CA GLY A 40 -10.18 -15.40 2.79
C GLY A 40 -8.75 -14.86 2.94
N THR A 41 -7.76 -15.43 2.24
CA THR A 41 -6.39 -14.90 2.27
C THR A 41 -6.32 -13.61 1.45
N ILE A 42 -5.73 -12.55 2.02
CA ILE A 42 -5.58 -11.25 1.38
C ILE A 42 -4.14 -11.07 0.90
N TYR A 43 -3.98 -10.81 -0.39
CA TYR A 43 -2.70 -10.41 -0.99
C TYR A 43 -2.77 -8.93 -1.35
N VAL A 44 -2.00 -8.10 -0.65
CA VAL A 44 -1.92 -6.66 -0.92
C VAL A 44 -0.83 -6.39 -1.96
N SER A 45 -1.13 -5.56 -2.95
CA SER A 45 -0.15 -5.10 -3.93
C SER A 45 0.97 -4.29 -3.25
N GLY A 46 2.19 -4.40 -3.77
CA GLY A 46 3.33 -3.63 -3.24
C GLY A 46 3.04 -2.13 -3.25
N ALA A 47 3.37 -1.46 -2.14
CA ALA A 47 3.19 -0.02 -1.97
C ALA A 47 4.54 0.69 -1.83
N VAL A 48 4.55 1.97 -2.19
CA VAL A 48 5.66 2.90 -1.98
C VAL A 48 5.13 4.06 -1.16
N GLY A 49 5.95 4.59 -0.24
CA GLY A 49 5.63 5.71 0.65
C GLY A 49 5.42 7.02 -0.10
N ALA A 50 4.33 7.12 -0.85
CA ALA A 50 4.00 8.24 -1.70
C ALA A 50 2.70 8.91 -1.27
N ARG A 51 2.52 10.14 -1.75
CA ARG A 51 1.31 10.95 -1.62
C ARG A 51 1.05 11.70 -2.93
N LYS A 52 -0.16 12.22 -3.08
CA LYS A 52 -0.45 13.19 -4.13
C LYS A 52 0.35 14.48 -3.89
N GLY A 53 1.17 14.84 -4.87
CA GLY A 53 1.94 16.08 -4.92
C GLY A 53 1.06 17.29 -5.23
N SER A 54 1.61 18.49 -5.05
CA SER A 54 0.92 19.76 -5.38
C SER A 54 0.66 19.93 -6.88
N ASP A 55 1.45 19.26 -7.72
CA ASP A 55 1.28 19.18 -9.17
C ASP A 55 0.27 18.09 -9.58
N GLY A 56 -0.37 17.45 -8.60
CA GLY A 56 -1.34 16.38 -8.80
C GLY A 56 -0.73 15.02 -9.12
N LYS A 57 0.60 14.87 -9.11
CA LYS A 57 1.29 13.60 -9.43
C LYS A 57 1.78 12.89 -8.16
N PRO A 58 2.01 11.57 -8.22
CA PRO A 58 2.59 10.85 -7.09
C PRO A 58 3.98 11.38 -6.75
N THR A 59 4.22 11.65 -5.47
CA THR A 59 5.52 12.09 -4.95
C THR A 59 5.84 11.29 -3.69
N VAL A 60 7.06 10.76 -3.59
CA VAL A 60 7.55 10.09 -2.38
C VAL A 60 7.58 11.10 -1.23
N VAL A 61 7.14 10.68 -0.05
CA VAL A 61 7.12 11.58 1.11
C VAL A 61 8.55 11.96 1.50
N PRO A 62 8.80 13.23 1.89
CA PRO A 62 10.13 13.63 2.36
C PRO A 62 10.42 12.99 3.73
N GLY A 63 11.71 12.87 4.07
CA GLY A 63 12.16 12.33 5.37
C GLY A 63 12.87 10.99 5.29
N GLY A 64 13.04 10.42 4.09
CA GLY A 64 13.81 9.20 3.89
C GLY A 64 13.11 7.92 4.36
N PRO A 65 13.84 6.81 4.51
CA PRO A 65 13.26 5.47 4.68
C PRO A 65 12.27 5.34 5.82
N GLU A 66 12.48 6.03 6.94
CA GLU A 66 11.54 6.00 8.07
C GLU A 66 10.16 6.55 7.69
N LYS A 67 10.12 7.78 7.14
CA LYS A 67 8.84 8.42 6.76
C LYS A 67 8.21 7.76 5.54
N GLU A 68 9.04 7.25 4.63
CA GLU A 68 8.59 6.42 3.51
C GLU A 68 7.93 5.12 4.01
N THR A 69 8.49 4.43 5.01
CA THR A 69 7.90 3.23 5.60
C THR A 69 6.57 3.52 6.26
N VAL A 70 6.48 4.55 7.11
CA VAL A 70 5.22 4.92 7.78
C VAL A 70 4.12 5.19 6.74
N GLN A 71 4.44 5.94 5.68
CA GLN A 71 3.48 6.18 4.62
C GLN A 71 3.13 4.91 3.83
N THR A 72 4.09 4.02 3.60
CA THR A 72 3.87 2.72 2.95
C THR A 72 2.88 1.88 3.76
N LEU A 73 3.07 1.79 5.08
CA LEU A 73 2.18 1.06 5.98
C LEU A 73 0.78 1.65 6.02
N ARG A 74 0.62 2.98 5.98
CA ARG A 74 -0.71 3.63 5.87
C ARG A 74 -1.46 3.25 4.60
N ILE A 75 -0.74 3.12 3.47
CA ILE A 75 -1.34 2.68 2.21
C ILE A 75 -1.75 1.21 2.30
N ILE A 76 -0.88 0.35 2.86
CA ILE A 76 -1.18 -1.07 3.10
C ILE A 76 -2.40 -1.22 4.02
N GLU A 77 -2.46 -0.45 5.10
CA GLU A 77 -3.60 -0.43 6.02
C GLU A 77 -4.89 -0.01 5.31
N ALA A 78 -4.86 0.99 4.44
CA ALA A 78 -6.02 1.38 3.64
C ALA A 78 -6.50 0.24 2.72
N CYS A 79 -5.57 -0.50 2.10
CA CYS A 79 -5.90 -1.69 1.31
C CYS A 79 -6.53 -2.79 2.18
N LEU A 80 -5.95 -3.09 3.34
CA LEU A 80 -6.47 -4.10 4.28
C LEU A 80 -7.87 -3.73 4.78
N ARG A 81 -8.09 -2.47 5.16
CA ARG A 81 -9.40 -1.97 5.60
C ARG A 81 -10.45 -2.08 4.50
N ALA A 82 -10.08 -1.82 3.25
CA ALA A 82 -10.96 -2.03 2.10
C ALA A 82 -11.32 -3.50 1.86
N CYS A 83 -10.50 -4.44 2.37
CA CYS A 83 -10.79 -5.87 2.39
C CYS A 83 -11.45 -6.35 3.69
N GLY A 84 -11.76 -5.47 4.64
CA GLY A 84 -12.35 -5.85 5.94
C GLY A 84 -11.33 -6.37 6.97
N ALA A 85 -10.05 -6.10 6.78
CA ALA A 85 -8.95 -6.50 7.68
C ALA A 85 -8.18 -5.29 8.23
N GLY A 86 -7.20 -5.56 9.08
CA GLY A 86 -6.30 -4.59 9.71
C GLY A 86 -4.86 -5.09 9.77
N LEU A 87 -3.93 -4.24 10.21
CA LEU A 87 -2.50 -4.58 10.30
C LEU A 87 -2.25 -5.76 11.24
N GLU A 88 -3.07 -5.92 12.28
CA GLU A 88 -3.06 -7.05 13.21
C GLU A 88 -3.35 -8.40 12.57
N HIS A 89 -3.88 -8.42 11.33
CA HIS A 89 -4.15 -9.63 10.56
C HIS A 89 -3.00 -9.99 9.59
N VAL A 90 -1.95 -9.17 9.52
CA VAL A 90 -0.82 -9.41 8.61
C VAL A 90 0.03 -10.57 9.12
N THR A 91 0.28 -11.55 8.25
CA THR A 91 1.08 -12.74 8.58
C THR A 91 2.49 -12.71 7.99
N MET A 92 2.70 -11.95 6.91
CA MET A 92 3.99 -11.87 6.20
C MET A 92 4.09 -10.54 5.44
N VAL A 93 5.29 -9.93 5.48
CA VAL A 93 5.61 -8.71 4.73
C VAL A 93 6.94 -8.90 4.01
N HIS A 94 7.01 -8.50 2.74
CA HIS A 94 8.25 -8.42 1.98
C HIS A 94 8.64 -6.95 1.83
N ALA A 95 9.70 -6.52 2.53
CA ALA A 95 10.21 -5.16 2.44
C ALA A 95 11.36 -5.08 1.42
N TYR A 96 11.26 -4.14 0.48
CA TYR A 96 12.28 -3.89 -0.54
C TYR A 96 12.83 -2.48 -0.36
N LEU A 97 14.15 -2.38 -0.22
CA LEU A 97 14.86 -1.09 -0.13
C LEU A 97 15.57 -0.81 -1.45
N VAL A 98 15.46 0.43 -1.94
CA VAL A 98 16.15 0.90 -3.17
C VAL A 98 17.67 0.72 -3.04
N GLU A 99 18.20 0.93 -1.84
CA GLU A 99 19.59 0.70 -1.49
C GLU A 99 19.65 0.07 -0.10
N TYR A 100 20.40 -1.02 0.01
CA TYR A 100 20.57 -1.76 1.26
C TYR A 100 21.86 -1.32 1.96
N THR A 101 21.72 -0.35 2.87
CA THR A 101 22.75 0.00 3.86
C THR A 101 22.20 -0.26 5.27
N SER A 102 23.09 -0.44 6.24
CA SER A 102 22.70 -0.63 7.65
C SER A 102 21.85 0.52 8.18
N GLU A 103 22.20 1.76 7.83
CA GLU A 103 21.51 2.98 8.26
C GLU A 103 20.10 3.05 7.66
N ARG A 104 19.96 2.74 6.37
CA ARG A 104 18.65 2.73 5.68
C ARG A 104 17.75 1.62 6.21
N PHE A 105 18.31 0.45 6.49
CA PHE A 105 17.59 -0.66 7.09
C PHE A 105 17.10 -0.33 8.51
N GLN A 106 17.95 0.31 9.33
CA GLN A 106 17.57 0.78 10.66
C GLN A 106 16.45 1.84 10.61
N ALA A 107 16.57 2.83 9.71
CA ALA A 107 15.53 3.85 9.53
C ALA A 107 14.20 3.25 9.05
N MET A 108 14.24 2.28 8.13
CA MET A 108 13.05 1.53 7.70
C MET A 108 12.38 0.83 8.90
N ASN A 109 13.17 0.12 9.71
CA ASN A 109 12.66 -0.57 10.90
C ASN A 109 12.11 0.39 11.96
N ALA A 110 12.70 1.58 12.13
CA ALA A 110 12.16 2.59 13.03
C ALA A 110 10.74 3.01 12.62
N GLY A 111 10.53 3.26 11.32
CA GLY A 111 9.20 3.57 10.78
C GLY A 111 8.24 2.38 10.79
N TYR A 112 8.74 1.14 10.81
CA TYR A 112 7.93 -0.07 10.91
C TYR A 112 7.33 -0.30 12.31
N MET A 113 7.95 0.29 13.34
CA MET A 113 7.56 0.13 14.74
C MET A 113 6.62 1.23 15.25
N GLU A 114 6.30 2.25 14.43
CA GLU A 114 5.26 3.26 14.72
C GLU A 114 3.85 2.69 14.58
#